data_AF-A0AAP0HIX5-F1
#
_entry.id   AF-A0AAP0HIX5-F1
#
_cell.length_a   1.000
_cell.length_b   1.000
_cell.length_c   1.000
_cell.angle_alpha   90.00
_cell.angle_beta   90.00
_cell.angle_gamma   90.00
#
_symmetry.space_group_name_H-M   'P 1'
#
loop_
_entity.id
_entity.type
_entity.pdbx_description
1 polymer ?
#
loop_
_entity_poly.entity_id
_entity_poly.type
_entity_poly.pdbx_seq_one_letter_code
_entity_poly.pdbx_strand_id
1 'polypeptide(L)'
;MEIKALGLMKVTEIDADAKNAEIAKGSGWRKWSIFWDLPYWKTNLIRQNLDVMHIEKNVFDNIFNTIMSVTGKTKDNVKSRQDVQELCHQPSLHMDEVSKKYPLA
;
A
#
# COMPACT_ATOMS: atom_id res chain seq x y z
N MET A 1 14.59 15.98 -13.73
CA MET A 1 14.43 16.39 -12.32
C MET A 1 15.19 15.41 -11.45
N GLU A 2 16.39 15.79 -11.00
CA GLU A 2 17.23 14.93 -10.18
C GLU A 2 16.84 15.08 -8.71
N ILE A 3 16.16 14.07 -8.15
CA ILE A 3 15.90 13.95 -6.70
C ILE A 3 17.21 14.07 -5.90
N LYS A 4 18.36 13.73 -6.51
CA LYS A 4 19.71 13.93 -5.96
C LYS A 4 20.05 15.38 -5.62
N ALA A 5 19.48 16.35 -6.34
CA ALA A 5 19.71 17.78 -6.08
C ALA A 5 19.01 18.28 -4.81
N LEU A 6 18.05 17.53 -4.27
CA LEU A 6 17.31 17.90 -3.05
C LEU A 6 18.09 17.63 -1.76
N GLY A 7 19.21 16.89 -1.82
CA GLY A 7 20.03 16.59 -0.65
C GLY A 7 19.35 15.68 0.39
N LEU A 8 18.31 14.94 -0.02
CA LEU A 8 17.63 13.98 0.84
C LEU A 8 18.57 12.85 1.26
N MET A 9 18.58 12.54 2.55
CA MET A 9 19.32 11.40 3.10
C MET A 9 18.59 10.10 2.86
N LYS A 10 19.35 9.02 2.71
CA LYS A 10 18.76 7.68 2.56
C LYS A 10 18.07 7.27 3.85
N VAL A 11 16.99 6.51 3.74
CA VAL A 11 16.23 6.04 4.92
C VAL A 11 17.09 5.16 5.85
N THR A 12 18.18 4.58 5.35
CA THR A 12 19.13 3.78 6.13
C THR A 12 20.16 4.61 6.90
N GLU A 13 20.23 5.93 6.67
CA GLU A 13 21.17 6.82 7.35
C GLU A 13 20.63 7.29 8.70
N ILE A 14 21.52 7.50 9.67
CA ILE A 14 21.15 7.99 11.00
C ILE A 14 20.60 9.42 10.86
N ASP A 15 19.52 9.73 11.58
CA ASP A 15 18.81 11.01 11.55
C ASP A 15 18.19 11.40 10.19
N ALA A 16 18.03 10.44 9.27
CA ALA A 16 17.41 10.67 7.97
C ALA A 16 16.00 11.26 8.06
N ASP A 17 15.21 10.84 9.04
CA ASP A 17 13.83 11.34 9.21
C ASP A 17 13.78 12.82 9.58
N ALA A 18 14.64 13.27 10.49
CA ALA A 18 14.67 14.67 10.93
C ALA A 18 15.12 15.59 9.78
N LYS A 19 16.22 15.23 9.10
CA LYS A 19 16.78 16.04 8.01
C LYS A 19 15.88 16.05 6.77
N ASN A 20 15.29 14.91 6.41
CA ASN A 20 14.35 14.87 5.29
C ASN A 20 13.04 15.61 5.60
N ALA A 21 12.61 15.67 6.87
CA ALA A 21 11.46 16.47 7.27
C ALA A 21 11.70 17.98 7.12
N GLU A 22 12.93 18.47 7.32
CA GLU A 22 13.30 19.86 7.04
C GLU A 22 13.26 20.16 5.54
N ILE A 23 13.86 19.28 4.73
CA ILE A 23 13.87 19.41 3.26
C ILE A 23 12.44 19.34 2.67
N ALA A 24 11.56 18.55 3.28
CA ALA A 24 10.16 18.42 2.87
C ALA A 24 9.37 19.73 2.97
N LYS A 25 9.72 20.63 3.91
CA LYS A 25 9.02 21.91 4.08
C LYS A 25 9.18 22.84 2.86
N GLY A 26 10.32 22.77 2.17
CA GLY A 26 10.59 23.59 0.98
C GLY A 26 10.30 22.88 -0.34
N SER A 27 10.42 21.55 -0.38
CA SER A 27 10.35 20.78 -1.63
C SER A 27 9.10 19.89 -1.76
N GLY A 28 8.38 19.63 -0.67
CA GLY A 28 7.29 18.65 -0.61
C GLY A 28 7.75 17.19 -0.55
N TRP A 29 9.04 16.92 -0.76
CA TRP A 29 9.60 15.56 -0.77
C TRP A 29 10.11 15.17 0.61
N ARG A 30 9.49 14.13 1.20
CA ARG A 30 9.78 13.71 2.58
C ARG A 30 10.67 12.48 2.71
N LYS A 31 10.77 11.65 1.68
CA LYS A 31 11.51 10.38 1.77
C LYS A 31 12.30 10.10 0.51
N TRP A 32 13.55 9.71 0.69
CA TRP A 32 14.31 8.99 -0.33
C TRP A 32 13.82 7.55 -0.39
N SER A 33 13.15 7.16 -1.47
CA SER A 33 12.69 5.77 -1.60
C SER A 33 13.88 4.81 -1.74
N ILE A 34 13.88 3.73 -0.96
CA ILE A 34 14.90 2.67 -1.01
C ILE A 34 15.05 2.05 -2.41
N PHE A 35 14.03 2.15 -3.25
CA PHE A 35 14.08 1.66 -4.62
C PHE A 35 15.21 2.30 -5.42
N TRP A 36 15.56 3.57 -5.15
CA TRP A 36 16.66 4.25 -5.83
C TRP A 36 18.05 3.68 -5.51
N ASP A 37 18.18 2.90 -4.43
CA ASP A 37 19.44 2.27 -4.03
C ASP A 37 19.61 0.84 -4.56
N LEU A 38 18.56 0.25 -5.14
CA LEU A 38 18.62 -1.11 -5.65
C LEU A 38 19.44 -1.16 -6.96
N PRO A 39 20.39 -2.11 -7.10
CA PRO A 39 21.32 -2.16 -8.24
C PRO A 39 20.63 -2.36 -9.59
N TYR A 40 19.43 -2.96 -9.60
CA TYR A 40 18.60 -3.20 -10.79
C TYR A 40 17.63 -2.04 -11.09
N TRP A 41 17.47 -1.06 -10.20
CA TRP A 41 16.53 0.04 -10.41
C TRP A 41 16.89 0.90 -11.63
N LYS A 42 18.20 1.06 -11.88
CA LYS A 42 18.73 1.75 -13.06
C LYS A 42 18.44 1.04 -14.38
N THR A 43 18.19 -0.28 -14.34
CA THR A 43 17.92 -1.10 -15.53
C THR A 43 16.43 -1.25 -15.83
N ASN A 44 15.54 -0.77 -14.94
CA ASN A 44 14.10 -0.81 -15.18
C ASN A 44 13.69 0.23 -16.24
N LEU A 45 13.23 -0.24 -17.39
CA LEU A 45 12.70 0.59 -18.48
C LEU A 45 11.46 1.39 -18.05
N ILE A 46 10.69 0.86 -17.10
CA ILE A 46 9.50 1.50 -16.53
C ILE A 46 9.67 1.57 -15.01
N ARG A 47 9.95 2.76 -14.47
CA ARG A 47 10.18 3.01 -13.03
C ARG A 47 8.92 2.83 -12.15
N GLN A 48 7.75 2.68 -12.77
CA GLN A 48 6.49 2.42 -12.08
C GLN A 48 6.21 0.91 -11.87
N ASN A 49 7.09 0.03 -12.34
CA ASN A 49 7.00 -1.40 -12.04
C ASN A 49 7.52 -1.63 -10.62
N LEU A 50 6.70 -1.25 -9.62
CA LEU A 50 6.80 -1.83 -8.28
C LEU A 50 6.84 -3.35 -8.43
N ASP A 51 7.64 -4.05 -7.62
CA ASP A 51 7.91 -5.49 -7.77
C ASP A 51 6.59 -6.27 -7.98
N VAL A 52 6.32 -6.55 -9.25
CA VAL A 52 5.05 -7.08 -9.74
C VAL A 52 4.80 -8.43 -9.09
N MET A 53 5.85 -9.22 -8.87
CA MET A 53 5.74 -10.53 -8.25
C MET A 53 5.19 -10.46 -6.83
N HIS A 54 5.66 -9.51 -6.02
CA HIS A 54 5.20 -9.38 -4.63
C HIS A 54 3.81 -8.74 -4.54
N ILE A 55 3.50 -7.80 -5.43
CA ILE A 55 2.16 -7.18 -5.51
C ILE A 55 1.14 -8.20 -6.02
N GLU A 56 1.42 -8.87 -7.13
CA GLU A 56 0.57 -9.91 -7.69
C GLU A 56 0.36 -11.03 -6.69
N LYS A 57 1.42 -11.50 -6.01
CA LYS A 57 1.28 -12.53 -4.98
C LYS A 57 0.38 -12.05 -3.83
N ASN A 58 0.57 -10.84 -3.33
CA ASN A 58 -0.25 -10.30 -2.24
C ASN A 58 -1.73 -10.14 -2.68
N VAL A 59 -1.97 -9.59 -3.87
CA VAL A 59 -3.34 -9.43 -4.40
C VAL A 59 -3.99 -10.78 -4.67
N PHE A 60 -3.27 -11.71 -5.31
CA PHE A 60 -3.72 -13.07 -5.57
C PHE A 60 -4.03 -13.81 -4.27
N ASP A 61 -3.12 -13.82 -3.30
CA ASP A 61 -3.33 -14.50 -2.02
C ASP A 61 -4.56 -13.92 -1.30
N ASN A 62 -4.76 -12.60 -1.31
CA ASN A 62 -5.93 -11.99 -0.70
C ASN A 62 -7.23 -12.40 -1.40
N ILE A 63 -7.28 -12.34 -2.74
CA ILE A 63 -8.46 -12.71 -3.52
C ILE A 63 -8.75 -14.21 -3.36
N PHE A 64 -7.72 -15.05 -3.49
CA PHE A 64 -7.83 -16.50 -3.40
C PHE A 64 -8.30 -16.95 -2.01
N ASN A 65 -7.72 -16.40 -0.93
CA ASN A 65 -8.14 -16.73 0.43
C ASN A 65 -9.60 -16.30 0.69
N THR A 66 -10.04 -15.20 0.08
CA THR A 66 -11.44 -14.72 0.17
C THR A 66 -12.39 -15.65 -0.57
N ILE A 67 -12.09 -16.03 -1.81
CA ILE A 67 -12.93 -16.95 -2.61
C ILE A 67 -13.03 -18.34 -1.97
N MET A 68 -11.92 -18.83 -1.41
CA MET A 68 -11.86 -20.13 -0.76
C MET A 68 -12.37 -20.11 0.70
N SER A 69 -12.85 -18.95 1.18
CA SER A 69 -13.32 -18.73 2.56
C SER A 69 -12.38 -19.31 3.63
N VAL A 70 -11.07 -19.13 3.44
CA VAL A 70 -10.06 -19.67 4.35
C VAL A 70 -10.09 -18.88 5.65
N THR A 71 -10.56 -19.52 6.72
CA THR A 71 -10.69 -18.92 8.05
C THR A 71 -9.33 -18.43 8.56
N GLY A 72 -9.27 -17.15 8.95
CA GLY A 72 -8.07 -16.52 9.52
C GLY A 72 -7.03 -15.98 8.53
N LYS A 73 -7.18 -16.20 7.23
CA LYS A 73 -6.28 -15.63 6.19
C LYS A 73 -6.96 -14.60 5.28
N THR A 74 -8.28 -14.51 5.37
CA THR A 74 -9.08 -13.57 4.58
C THR A 74 -8.90 -12.15 5.14
N LYS A 75 -8.68 -11.18 4.26
CA LYS A 75 -8.56 -9.75 4.64
C LYS A 75 -9.89 -9.04 4.82
N ASP A 76 -11.01 -9.78 4.75
CA ASP A 76 -12.35 -9.30 5.04
C ASP A 76 -12.49 -9.00 6.53
N ASN A 77 -12.34 -7.73 6.86
CA ASN A 77 -12.43 -7.19 8.20
C ASN A 77 -13.56 -6.14 8.29
N VAL A 78 -13.94 -5.76 9.51
CA VAL A 78 -15.04 -4.82 9.74
C VAL A 78 -14.79 -3.46 9.07
N LYS A 79 -13.54 -2.98 9.08
CA LYS A 79 -13.20 -1.71 8.42
C LYS A 79 -13.32 -1.81 6.91
N SER A 80 -12.84 -2.90 6.31
CA SER A 80 -13.01 -3.11 4.86
C SER A 80 -14.48 -3.23 4.46
N ARG A 81 -15.36 -3.73 5.33
CA ARG A 81 -16.81 -3.74 5.06
C ARG A 81 -17.44 -2.34 5.16
N GLN A 82 -16.95 -1.49 6.06
CA GLN A 82 -17.33 -0.08 6.12
C GLN A 82 -16.82 0.69 4.89
N ASP A 83 -15.58 0.45 4.48
CA ASP A 83 -15.00 1.04 3.27
C ASP A 83 -15.80 0.64 2.02
N VAL A 84 -16.27 -0.62 1.93
CA VAL A 84 -17.16 -1.07 0.85
C VAL A 84 -18.47 -0.28 0.84
N GLN A 85 -19.05 0.04 2.00
CA GLN A 85 -20.27 0.84 2.09
C GLN A 85 -20.03 2.31 1.68
N GLU A 86 -18.86 2.87 2.00
CA GLU A 86 -18.52 4.27 1.70
C GLU A 86 -18.04 4.47 0.25
N LEU A 87 -17.29 3.51 -0.30
CA LEU A 87 -16.57 3.64 -1.57
C LEU A 87 -17.20 2.83 -2.72
N CYS A 88 -17.96 1.78 -2.42
CA CYS A 88 -18.52 0.87 -3.43
C CYS A 88 -20.04 0.89 -3.40
N HIS A 89 -20.67 0.82 -4.58
CA HIS A 89 -22.12 0.72 -4.70
C HIS A 89 -22.58 -0.75 -4.65
N GLN A 90 -22.27 -1.47 -3.56
CA GLN A 90 -22.63 -2.89 -3.41
C GLN A 90 -23.48 -3.14 -2.14
N PRO A 91 -24.78 -2.79 -2.16
CA PRO A 91 -25.65 -2.83 -0.98
C PRO A 91 -25.83 -4.22 -0.38
N SER A 92 -25.67 -5.27 -1.18
CA SER A 92 -25.80 -6.66 -0.74
C SER A 92 -24.71 -7.11 0.23
N LEU A 93 -23.62 -6.35 0.38
CA LEU A 93 -22.52 -6.66 1.30
C LEU A 93 -22.56 -5.82 2.59
N HIS A 94 -23.56 -4.94 2.73
CA HIS A 94 -23.73 -4.10 3.90
C HIS A 94 -24.14 -4.92 5.12
N MET A 95 -23.95 -4.33 6.30
CA MET A 95 -24.39 -4.94 7.55
C MET A 95 -25.91 -5.10 7.55
N ASP A 96 -26.39 -6.28 7.92
CA ASP A 96 -27.81 -6.48 8.19
C ASP A 96 -28.20 -5.73 9.47
N GLU A 97 -29.13 -4.78 9.38
CA GLU A 97 -29.59 -3.99 10.53
C GLU A 97 -30.27 -4.85 11.60
N VAL A 98 -30.88 -5.96 11.20
CA VAL A 98 -31.60 -6.88 12.10
C VAL A 98 -30.65 -7.83 12.83
N SER A 99 -29.70 -8.45 12.11
CA SER A 99 -28.79 -9.44 12.69
C SER A 99 -27.52 -8.80 13.28
N LYS A 100 -27.22 -7.54 12.92
CA LYS A 100 -25.97 -6.82 13.20
C LYS A 100 -24.72 -7.60 12.75
N LYS A 101 -24.87 -8.44 11.72
CA LYS A 101 -23.79 -9.22 11.11
C LYS A 101 -23.60 -8.78 9.67
N TYR A 102 -22.38 -8.93 9.17
CA TYR A 102 -22.10 -8.80 7.75
C TYR A 102 -22.45 -10.12 7.06
N PRO A 103 -23.07 -10.08 5.88
CA PRO A 103 -23.29 -11.27 5.07
C PRO A 103 -21.93 -11.88 4.70
N LEU A 104 -21.85 -13.20 4.83
CA LEU A 104 -20.71 -13.97 4.35
C LEU A 104 -20.57 -13.73 2.84
N ALA A 105 -19.35 -13.42 2.42
CA ALA A 105 -19.00 -13.36 1.00
C ALA A 105 -18.98 -14.78 0.41
#